data_AF-A0A1I3FBI9-F1
#
_entry.id   AF-A0A1I3FBI9-F1
#
_cell.length_a   1.000
_cell.length_b   1.000
_cell.length_c   1.000
_cell.angle_alpha   90.00
_cell.angle_beta   90.00
_cell.angle_gamma   90.00
#
_symmetry.space_group_name_H-M   'P 1'
#
loop_
_entity.id
_entity.type
_entity.pdbx_description
1 polymer ?
#
loop_
_entity_poly.entity_id
_entity_poly.type
_entity_poly.pdbx_seq_one_letter_code
_entity_poly.pdbx_strand_id
1 'polypeptide(L)'
;MTRSAWLLGALGLLGSGFPAAAQDADFNVTYHVERTPAAQLSIETCSKAVVEVATQAGLRSATQSYPDQLVTISGGADGNGAFIVQCIAVGDTTVSVVQGIDYRQQKGTLGAFADQAFAAVKAAAQ
;
A
#
# COMPACT_ATOMS: atom_id res chain seq x y z
N MET A 1 -9.32 -54.69 56.15
CA MET A 1 -10.32 -54.88 55.07
C MET A 1 -11.05 -53.58 54.84
N THR A 2 -10.76 -52.88 53.75
CA THR A 2 -11.72 -52.03 53.02
C THR A 2 -11.08 -51.63 51.69
N ARG A 3 -11.80 -51.92 50.60
CA ARG A 3 -11.39 -51.79 49.21
C ARG A 3 -11.86 -50.46 48.63
N SER A 4 -11.12 -50.01 47.62
CA SER A 4 -11.56 -49.24 46.44
C SER A 4 -12.23 -47.88 46.66
N ALA A 5 -11.55 -46.83 46.18
CA ALA A 5 -12.25 -45.69 45.61
C ALA A 5 -11.42 -44.98 44.52
N TRP A 6 -11.79 -45.28 43.26
CA TRP A 6 -11.95 -44.32 42.16
C TRP A 6 -10.71 -43.54 41.65
N LEU A 7 -10.11 -44.10 40.58
CA LEU A 7 -9.66 -43.34 39.42
C LEU A 7 -10.74 -42.34 38.99
N LEU A 8 -10.39 -41.08 38.73
CA LEU A 8 -11.05 -40.16 37.78
C LEU A 8 -10.38 -38.77 37.88
N GLY A 9 -9.88 -38.25 36.76
CA GLY A 9 -9.43 -36.85 36.72
C GLY A 9 -8.52 -36.41 35.57
N ALA A 10 -8.60 -37.01 34.38
CA ALA A 10 -8.01 -36.40 33.17
C ALA A 10 -9.13 -35.66 32.42
N LEU A 11 -9.52 -34.47 32.90
CA LEU A 11 -10.36 -33.56 32.13
C LEU A 11 -9.48 -32.75 31.19
N GLY A 12 -9.75 -32.90 29.89
CA GLY A 12 -9.02 -32.28 28.80
C GLY A 12 -9.00 -30.76 28.89
N LEU A 13 -7.79 -30.20 28.86
CA LEU A 13 -7.55 -28.85 28.38
C LEU A 13 -7.68 -28.88 26.85
N LEU A 14 -8.91 -28.98 26.35
CA LEU A 14 -9.24 -28.47 25.02
C LEU A 14 -9.15 -26.95 25.16
N GLY A 15 -7.94 -26.43 24.98
CA GLY A 15 -7.69 -25.01 24.87
C GLY A 15 -8.58 -24.46 23.77
N SER A 16 -9.59 -23.70 24.17
CA SER A 16 -10.35 -22.80 23.33
C SER A 16 -9.35 -21.80 22.74
N GLY A 17 -8.75 -22.17 21.61
CA GLY A 17 -8.17 -21.21 20.70
C GLY A 17 -9.30 -20.29 20.29
N PHE A 18 -9.43 -19.15 20.95
CA PHE A 18 -10.28 -18.08 20.47
C PHE A 18 -9.84 -17.82 19.02
N PRO A 19 -10.74 -17.90 18.04
CA PRO A 19 -10.40 -17.45 16.70
C PRO A 19 -9.92 -16.01 16.87
N ALA A 20 -8.67 -15.74 16.54
CA ALA A 20 -8.22 -14.38 16.36
C ALA A 20 -9.13 -13.82 15.27
N ALA A 21 -10.09 -12.96 15.66
CA ALA A 21 -10.83 -12.19 14.69
C ALA A 21 -9.77 -11.46 13.87
N ALA A 22 -9.68 -11.80 12.58
CA ALA A 22 -8.96 -10.96 11.65
C ALA A 22 -9.49 -9.54 11.88
N GLN A 23 -8.62 -8.59 12.20
CA GLN A 23 -9.06 -7.22 12.39
C GLN A 23 -9.80 -6.82 11.13
N ASP A 24 -11.11 -6.58 11.27
CA ASP A 24 -12.00 -5.94 10.29
C ASP A 24 -11.56 -4.47 10.19
N ALA A 25 -10.28 -4.26 9.89
CA ALA A 25 -9.73 -2.96 9.62
C ALA A 25 -10.27 -2.60 8.25
N ASP A 26 -11.40 -1.91 8.26
CA ASP A 26 -12.01 -1.35 7.07
C ASP A 26 -10.99 -0.45 6.37
N PHE A 27 -10.50 -0.87 5.20
CA PHE A 27 -9.64 -0.05 4.35
C PHE A 27 -10.08 -0.12 2.89
N ASN A 28 -9.76 0.93 2.15
CA ASN A 28 -9.96 1.02 0.71
C ASN A 28 -8.61 1.16 0.02
N VAL A 29 -8.38 0.39 -1.03
CA VAL A 29 -7.18 0.54 -1.86
C VAL A 29 -7.59 1.00 -3.25
N THR A 30 -7.12 2.17 -3.64
CA THR A 30 -7.10 2.59 -5.04
C THR A 30 -5.76 2.20 -5.63
N TYR A 31 -5.79 1.48 -6.74
CA TYR A 31 -4.60 0.88 -7.35
C TYR A 31 -4.58 1.15 -8.86
N HIS A 32 -3.49 1.74 -9.35
CA HIS A 32 -3.27 1.98 -10.77
C HIS A 32 -1.90 1.47 -11.21
N VAL A 33 -1.82 0.97 -12.44
CA VAL A 33 -0.56 0.57 -13.09
C VAL A 33 -0.54 1.09 -14.51
N GLU A 34 0.55 1.75 -14.90
CA GLU A 34 0.81 2.15 -16.29
C GLU A 34 2.15 1.58 -16.75
N ARG A 35 2.24 1.25 -18.04
CA ARG A 35 3.50 0.90 -18.71
C ARG A 35 3.74 1.89 -19.84
N THR A 36 4.83 2.62 -19.74
CA THR A 36 5.18 3.66 -20.71
C THR A 36 6.58 3.41 -21.26
N PRO A 37 6.82 3.52 -22.58
CA PRO A 37 8.17 3.46 -23.11
C PRO A 37 9.11 4.44 -22.37
N ALA A 38 10.29 3.99 -21.98
CA ALA A 38 11.26 4.80 -21.26
C ALA A 38 11.72 6.04 -22.07
N ALA A 39 11.63 5.97 -23.40
CA ALA A 39 11.85 7.09 -24.30
C ALA A 39 10.80 8.21 -24.17
N GLN A 40 9.60 7.90 -23.65
CA GLN A 40 8.51 8.86 -23.41
C GLN A 40 8.48 9.31 -21.95
N LEU A 41 8.82 8.43 -21.01
CA LEU A 41 8.80 8.73 -19.58
C LEU A 41 9.91 8.00 -18.84
N SER A 42 10.86 8.73 -18.23
CA SER A 42 11.87 8.13 -17.35
C SER A 42 11.33 7.92 -15.93
N ILE A 43 12.03 7.11 -15.12
CA ILE A 43 11.65 6.89 -13.71
C ILE A 43 11.79 8.19 -12.88
N GLU A 44 12.70 9.08 -13.24
CA GLU A 44 12.90 10.38 -12.60
C GLU A 44 11.75 11.34 -12.92
N THR A 45 11.33 11.42 -14.19
CA THR A 45 10.20 12.24 -14.60
C THR A 45 8.89 11.72 -13.99
N CYS A 46 8.70 10.40 -13.98
CA CYS A 46 7.60 9.74 -13.26
C CYS A 46 7.59 10.13 -11.77
N SER A 47 8.73 9.99 -11.08
CA SER A 47 8.85 10.35 -9.67
C SER A 47 8.55 11.83 -9.43
N LYS A 48 9.05 12.72 -10.29
CA LYS A 48 8.86 14.15 -10.15
C LYS A 48 7.38 14.53 -10.24
N ALA A 49 6.66 13.99 -11.23
CA ALA A 49 5.23 14.23 -11.40
C ALA A 49 4.43 13.81 -10.15
N VAL A 50 4.78 12.67 -9.54
CA VAL A 50 4.14 12.18 -8.32
C VAL A 50 4.43 13.08 -7.11
N VAL A 51 5.67 13.50 -6.93
CA VAL A 51 6.07 14.40 -5.82
C VAL A 51 5.39 15.77 -5.94
N GLU A 52 5.25 16.29 -7.16
CA GLU A 52 4.52 17.54 -7.40
C GLU A 52 3.05 17.42 -6.99
N VAL A 53 2.36 16.35 -7.39
CA VAL A 53 0.97 16.09 -6.96
C VAL A 53 0.86 15.94 -5.45
N ALA A 54 1.77 15.19 -4.81
CA ALA A 54 1.76 15.01 -3.36
C ALA A 54 1.93 16.37 -2.63
N THR A 55 2.83 17.22 -3.14
CA THR A 55 3.07 18.57 -2.60
C THR A 55 1.84 19.46 -2.76
N GLN A 56 1.20 19.45 -3.93
CA GLN A 56 -0.03 20.21 -4.20
C GLN A 56 -1.20 19.76 -3.33
N ALA A 57 -1.27 18.46 -3.03
CA ALA A 57 -2.25 17.88 -2.10
C ALA A 57 -1.92 18.14 -0.62
N GLY A 58 -0.79 18.79 -0.30
CA GLY A 58 -0.35 19.05 1.07
C GLY A 58 0.09 17.78 1.82
N LEU A 59 0.39 16.71 1.11
CA LEU A 59 0.80 15.43 1.69
C LEU A 59 2.31 15.43 1.95
N ARG A 60 2.70 15.00 3.15
CA ARG A 60 4.11 14.69 3.45
C ARG A 60 4.50 13.45 2.65
N SER A 61 5.62 13.54 1.93
CA SER A 61 6.17 12.43 1.15
C SER A 61 7.66 12.25 1.42
N ALA A 62 8.11 11.01 1.32
CA ALA A 62 9.49 10.59 1.35
C ALA A 62 9.82 9.84 0.06
N THR A 63 10.94 10.18 -0.55
CA THR A 63 11.42 9.55 -1.78
C THR A 63 12.64 8.71 -1.48
N GLN A 64 12.61 7.47 -1.93
CA GLN A 64 13.74 6.55 -1.93
C GLN A 64 14.09 6.19 -3.37
N SER A 65 15.33 6.42 -3.77
CA SER A 65 15.80 6.22 -5.14
C SER A 65 16.89 5.16 -5.22
N TYR A 66 16.76 4.28 -6.20
CA TYR A 66 17.73 3.31 -6.66
C TYR A 66 18.00 3.61 -8.14
N PRO A 67 19.14 4.24 -8.47
CA PRO A 67 19.44 4.70 -9.81
C PRO A 67 19.22 3.62 -10.87
N ASP A 68 18.62 4.03 -12.00
CA ASP A 68 18.31 3.20 -13.16
C ASP A 68 17.41 1.97 -12.90
N GLN A 69 16.80 1.87 -11.72
CA GLN A 69 16.02 0.70 -11.31
C GLN A 69 14.64 1.06 -10.75
N LEU A 70 14.60 1.91 -9.73
CA LEU A 70 13.39 2.13 -8.95
C LEU A 70 13.42 3.47 -8.22
N VAL A 71 12.33 4.22 -8.29
CA VAL A 71 12.03 5.29 -7.35
C VAL A 71 10.74 4.96 -6.62
N THR A 72 10.78 4.95 -5.29
CA THR A 72 9.61 4.79 -4.43
C THR A 72 9.28 6.11 -3.74
N ILE A 73 8.04 6.54 -3.85
CA ILE A 73 7.49 7.70 -3.16
C ILE A 73 6.44 7.18 -2.20
N SER A 74 6.63 7.43 -0.91
CA SER A 74 5.67 7.02 0.11
C SER A 74 5.28 8.20 0.97
N GLY A 75 4.08 8.18 1.52
CA GLY A 75 3.58 9.25 2.34
C GLY A 75 2.19 8.95 2.86
N GLY A 76 1.52 9.96 3.38
CA GLY A 76 0.18 9.78 3.90
C GLY A 76 -0.31 10.91 4.78
N ALA A 77 -1.42 10.64 5.44
CA ALA A 77 -2.02 11.49 6.44
C ALA A 77 -2.33 10.66 7.68
N ASP A 78 -1.74 11.04 8.82
CA ASP A 78 -1.87 10.33 10.09
C ASP A 78 -3.34 10.04 10.42
N GLY A 79 -3.65 8.78 10.73
CA GLY A 79 -5.01 8.31 11.04
C GLY A 79 -5.99 8.23 9.85
N ASN A 80 -5.61 8.70 8.66
CA ASN A 80 -6.51 8.72 7.49
C ASN A 80 -6.07 7.73 6.40
N GLY A 81 -4.77 7.53 6.23
CA GLY A 81 -4.27 6.59 5.24
C GLY A 81 -2.82 6.83 4.84
N ALA A 82 -2.35 6.00 3.91
CA ALA A 82 -1.03 6.07 3.33
C ALA A 82 -1.09 5.95 1.82
N PHE A 83 0.00 6.32 1.14
CA PHE A 83 0.19 6.03 -0.27
C PHE A 83 1.60 5.52 -0.53
N ILE A 84 1.72 4.74 -1.59
CA ILE A 84 2.99 4.24 -2.13
C ILE A 84 2.91 4.35 -3.64
N VAL A 85 3.91 4.96 -4.25
CA VAL A 85 4.08 5.03 -5.69
C VAL A 85 5.46 4.51 -6.05
N GLN A 86 5.53 3.66 -7.07
CA GLN A 86 6.78 3.10 -7.57
C GLN A 86 6.91 3.42 -9.05
N CYS A 87 8.02 4.05 -9.44
CA CYS A 87 8.45 4.23 -10.82
C CYS A 87 9.60 3.27 -11.07
N ILE A 88 9.38 2.24 -11.88
CA ILE A 88 10.24 1.06 -12.02
C ILE A 88 10.78 1.00 -13.44
N ALA A 89 12.09 0.89 -13.61
CA ALA A 89 12.70 0.62 -14.89
C ALA A 89 12.65 -0.89 -15.17
N VAL A 90 12.03 -1.27 -16.28
CA VAL A 90 11.91 -2.66 -16.75
C VAL A 90 12.28 -2.70 -18.23
N GLY A 91 13.56 -2.93 -18.52
CA GLY A 91 14.07 -2.89 -19.89
C GLY A 91 13.92 -1.48 -20.49
N ASP A 92 13.24 -1.38 -21.61
CA ASP A 92 12.92 -0.12 -22.31
C ASP A 92 11.59 0.51 -21.86
N THR A 93 11.04 0.06 -20.74
CA THR A 93 9.74 0.48 -20.22
C THR A 93 9.89 1.04 -18.80
N THR A 94 9.24 2.17 -18.54
CA THR A 94 8.96 2.67 -17.20
C THR A 94 7.58 2.17 -16.78
N VAL A 95 7.53 1.42 -15.68
CA VAL A 95 6.28 0.99 -15.04
C VAL A 95 6.00 1.91 -13.87
N SER A 96 4.80 2.50 -13.82
CA SER A 96 4.33 3.20 -12.63
C SER A 96 3.29 2.35 -11.91
N VAL A 97 3.43 2.22 -10.59
CA VAL A 97 2.45 1.59 -9.71
C VAL A 97 2.03 2.63 -8.68
N VAL A 98 0.76 2.99 -8.63
CA VAL A 98 0.23 4.03 -7.73
C VAL A 98 -0.79 3.38 -6.80
N GLN A 99 -0.55 3.45 -5.49
CA GLN A 99 -1.43 2.90 -4.47
C GLN A 99 -1.82 3.99 -3.47
N GLY A 100 -3.12 4.23 -3.32
CA GLY A 100 -3.70 5.02 -2.24
C GLY A 100 -4.47 4.11 -1.31
N ILE A 101 -4.14 4.13 -0.01
CA ILE A 101 -4.73 3.29 1.02
C ILE A 101 -5.45 4.22 2.00
N ASP A 102 -6.77 4.19 2.00
CA ASP A 102 -7.59 4.91 2.98
C ASP A 102 -7.97 3.96 4.13
N TYR A 103 -7.79 4.38 5.38
CA TYR A 103 -8.15 3.59 6.57
C TYR A 103 -9.65 3.72 6.90
N ARG A 104 -10.47 3.41 5.89
CA ARG A 104 -11.94 3.34 5.92
C ARG A 104 -12.42 2.55 4.70
N GLN A 105 -13.67 2.07 4.70
CA GLN A 105 -14.20 1.27 3.59
C GLN A 105 -14.30 2.04 2.26
N GLN A 106 -14.61 3.33 2.32
CA GLN A 106 -14.81 4.15 1.13
C GLN A 106 -13.52 4.81 0.68
N LYS A 107 -13.40 5.02 -0.63
CA LYS A 107 -12.33 5.84 -1.20
C LYS A 107 -12.32 7.22 -0.54
N GLY A 108 -11.17 7.60 -0.02
CA GLY A 108 -10.96 8.88 0.64
C GLY A 108 -9.91 9.72 -0.09
N THR A 109 -9.21 10.53 0.70
CA THR A 109 -8.20 11.46 0.21
C THR A 109 -6.99 10.76 -0.41
N LEU A 110 -6.60 9.58 0.08
CA LEU A 110 -5.45 8.85 -0.45
C LEU A 110 -5.79 8.18 -1.77
N GLY A 111 -6.99 7.63 -1.89
CA GLY A 111 -7.49 7.14 -3.17
C GLY A 111 -7.68 8.27 -4.20
N ALA A 112 -8.15 9.45 -3.78
CA ALA A 112 -8.24 10.61 -4.68
C ALA A 112 -6.85 11.09 -5.14
N PHE A 113 -5.87 11.11 -4.23
CA PHE A 113 -4.47 11.34 -4.58
C PHE A 113 -3.95 10.31 -5.59
N ALA A 114 -4.27 9.03 -5.42
CA ALA A 114 -3.85 7.98 -6.35
C ALA A 114 -4.36 8.22 -7.78
N ASP A 115 -5.61 8.67 -7.94
CA ASP A 115 -6.14 9.04 -9.26
C ASP A 115 -5.39 10.24 -9.87
N GLN A 116 -5.12 11.27 -9.06
CA GLN A 116 -4.43 12.47 -9.52
C GLN A 116 -2.97 12.17 -9.90
N ALA A 117 -2.28 11.38 -9.09
CA ALA A 117 -0.91 10.96 -9.35
C ALA A 117 -0.84 10.12 -10.64
N PHE A 118 -1.78 9.18 -10.84
CA PHE A 118 -1.86 8.40 -12.06
C PHE A 118 -2.11 9.29 -13.29
N ALA A 119 -3.04 10.24 -13.20
CA ALA A 119 -3.30 11.19 -14.28
C ALA A 119 -2.06 12.06 -14.61
N ALA A 120 -1.33 12.52 -13.60
CA ALA A 120 -0.11 13.30 -13.78
C ALA A 120 1.01 12.49 -14.43
N VAL A 121 1.18 11.23 -14.02
CA VAL A 121 2.14 10.31 -14.66
C VAL A 121 1.81 10.12 -16.14
N LYS A 122 0.53 9.91 -16.47
CA LYS A 122 0.10 9.78 -17.87
C LYS A 122 0.27 11.06 -18.68
N ALA A 123 0.08 12.22 -18.06
CA ALA A 123 0.30 13.51 -18.71
C ALA A 123 1.80 13.76 -18.96
N ALA A 124 2.68 13.32 -18.05
CA ALA A 124 4.13 13.46 -18.19
C ALA A 124 4.75 12.56 -19.28
N ALA A 125 3.98 11.60 -19.81
CA ALA A 125 4.38 10.70 -20.87
C ALA A 125 4.04 11.21 -22.29
N GLN A 126 3.38 12.36 -22.41
CA GLN A 126 2.98 12.98 -23.68
C GLN A 126 3.97 14.07 -24.10
#